data_AF-A0A2H0WGB4-F1
#
_entry.id   AF-A0A2H0WGB4-F1
#
_cell.length_a   1.000
_cell.length_b   1.000
_cell.length_c   1.000
_cell.angle_alpha   90.00
_cell.angle_beta   90.00
_cell.angle_gamma   90.00
#
_symmetry.space_group_name_H-M   'P 1'
#
loop_
_entity.id
_entity.type
_entity.pdbx_description
1 polymer ?
#
loop_
_entity_poly.entity_id
_entity_poly.type
_entity_poly.pdbx_seq_one_letter_code
_entity_poly.pdbx_strand_id
1 'polypeptide(L)'
;MSSALSQQTLAWSGRGHNTICESAVFLVKEEGLKKFLQGRGHIMGHLCNVPDIHWKNMGSETNKYGSPAHYIDPEILGLSIAQVPLNYTEIIKTYTGTKNKFKEGTIFSIPTELGSNWWRADQFFRRATSSTERWKNAPIPKGSKEEQDNQLPFNQLVSEFYINLGLMGHFVGDNGQPIHLTADYDGYKAGHGGIHAYFEEAVVSALPYDLMSNIVQKGLQLQKDAGGKNKSKLKNVTFLNEKTVLEKMRALGVLSFADIPRIYSLDPVIKASILKEEKGLLIKTPAQRKDPSTVTAAYEKMIVIEMARSATLLAQLWDMAYVQVGRPSLDAYRNYVYPFTPEFVPLDYIPAAESEPSTHK
;
A
#
# COMPACT_ATOMS: atom_id res chain seq x y z
N MET A 1 -18.52 23.51 -17.24
CA MET A 1 -17.71 22.28 -17.16
C MET A 1 -16.71 22.49 -16.03
N SER A 2 -16.99 21.90 -14.87
CA SER A 2 -16.11 22.04 -13.69
C SER A 2 -14.97 21.04 -13.84
N SER A 3 -13.74 21.51 -14.04
CA SER A 3 -12.56 20.65 -13.91
C SER A 3 -12.39 20.35 -12.42
N ALA A 4 -12.84 19.19 -11.99
CA ALA A 4 -12.34 18.61 -10.75
C ALA A 4 -10.83 18.44 -10.94
N LEU A 5 -10.04 19.32 -10.32
CA LEU A 5 -8.62 19.07 -10.12
C LEU A 5 -8.53 17.72 -9.41
N SER A 6 -8.07 16.71 -10.13
CA SER A 6 -7.63 15.45 -9.55
C SER A 6 -6.53 15.79 -8.56
N GLN A 7 -6.86 15.90 -7.27
CA GLN A 7 -5.86 15.90 -6.22
C GLN A 7 -5.17 14.55 -6.34
N GLN A 8 -3.92 14.56 -6.79
CA GLN A 8 -3.08 13.38 -6.82
C GLN A 8 -2.88 12.96 -5.37
N THR A 9 -3.64 11.97 -4.93
CA THR A 9 -3.40 11.27 -3.67
C THR A 9 -2.13 10.48 -3.87
N LEU A 10 -0.97 11.04 -3.55
CA LEU A 10 0.18 10.20 -3.27
C LEU A 10 -0.16 9.43 -1.99
N ALA A 11 0.34 8.21 -1.85
CA ALA A 11 0.30 7.58 -0.55
C ALA A 11 1.48 8.07 0.29
N TRP A 12 2.03 7.26 1.21
CA TRP A 12 3.33 7.60 1.80
C TRP A 12 4.25 8.14 0.69
N SER A 13 4.66 9.41 0.78
CA SER A 13 5.34 10.05 -0.36
C SER A 13 6.58 9.28 -0.81
N GLY A 14 7.23 9.71 -1.90
CA GLY A 14 8.41 9.06 -2.47
C GLY A 14 9.39 8.44 -1.45
N ARG A 15 9.73 9.24 -0.42
CA ARG A 15 10.59 8.83 0.70
C ARG A 15 9.96 7.75 1.59
N GLY A 16 8.68 7.88 1.93
CA GLY A 16 7.97 6.94 2.78
C GLY A 16 7.89 5.53 2.20
N HIS A 17 7.41 5.38 0.96
CA HIS A 17 7.40 4.07 0.29
C HIS A 17 8.80 3.47 0.15
N ASN A 18 9.76 4.28 -0.28
CA ASN A 18 11.14 3.82 -0.43
C ASN A 18 11.65 3.24 0.90
N THR A 19 11.46 3.99 1.99
CA THR A 19 11.96 3.61 3.31
C THR A 19 11.24 2.38 3.87
N ILE A 20 9.92 2.23 3.66
CA ILE A 20 9.17 1.03 4.08
C ILE A 20 9.72 -0.21 3.37
N CYS A 21 9.85 -0.17 2.05
CA CYS A 21 10.31 -1.30 1.26
C CYS A 21 11.77 -1.66 1.53
N GLU A 22 12.66 -0.67 1.68
CA GLU A 22 14.05 -0.91 2.09
C GLU A 22 14.13 -1.48 3.51
N SER A 23 13.32 -0.99 4.45
CA SER A 23 13.29 -1.53 5.81
C SER A 23 12.81 -2.98 5.84
N ALA A 24 11.81 -3.32 5.03
CA ALA A 24 11.27 -4.67 4.94
C ALA A 24 12.34 -5.70 4.53
N VAL A 25 13.30 -5.33 3.68
CA VAL A 25 14.43 -6.20 3.29
C VAL A 25 15.21 -6.70 4.50
N PHE A 26 15.42 -5.84 5.51
CA PHE A 26 16.14 -6.21 6.74
C PHE A 26 15.28 -6.98 7.75
N LEU A 27 13.98 -7.09 7.50
CA LEU A 27 13.01 -7.79 8.36
C LEU A 27 12.65 -9.19 7.81
N VAL A 28 13.04 -9.54 6.59
CA VAL A 28 12.86 -10.88 6.00
C VAL A 28 13.54 -11.95 6.87
N LYS A 29 12.84 -13.07 7.12
CA LYS A 29 13.36 -14.17 7.97
C LYS A 29 13.89 -15.35 7.16
N GLU A 30 13.38 -15.59 5.96
CA GLU A 30 13.87 -16.67 5.11
C GLU A 30 15.24 -16.31 4.54
N GLU A 31 16.29 -17.01 4.98
CA GLU A 31 17.69 -16.63 4.72
C GLU A 31 18.06 -16.56 3.22
N GLY A 32 17.49 -17.44 2.39
CA GLY A 32 17.70 -17.42 0.93
C GLY A 32 17.15 -16.14 0.29
N LEU A 33 15.93 -15.75 0.66
CA LEU A 33 15.32 -14.52 0.19
C LEU A 33 16.01 -13.28 0.76
N LYS A 34 16.35 -13.30 2.05
CA LYS A 34 17.03 -12.20 2.75
C LYS A 34 18.36 -11.85 2.08
N LYS A 35 19.21 -12.85 1.83
CA LYS A 35 20.50 -12.66 1.14
C LYS A 35 20.31 -12.05 -0.24
N PHE A 36 19.29 -12.52 -0.98
CA PHE A 36 18.97 -12.00 -2.30
C PHE A 36 18.52 -10.53 -2.28
N LEU A 37 17.63 -10.17 -1.34
CA LEU A 37 17.04 -8.84 -1.25
C LEU A 37 17.96 -7.80 -0.60
N GLN A 38 18.87 -8.18 0.31
CA GLN A 38 19.80 -7.25 0.96
C GLN A 38 20.70 -6.51 -0.04
N GLY A 39 21.08 -7.14 -1.16
CA GLY A 39 21.78 -6.47 -2.26
C GLY A 39 20.88 -5.62 -3.17
N ARG A 40 19.58 -5.58 -2.92
CA ARG A 40 18.54 -5.02 -3.81
C ARG A 40 17.58 -4.06 -3.11
N GLY A 41 17.92 -3.57 -1.91
CA GLY A 41 17.10 -2.61 -1.17
C GLY A 41 16.63 -1.43 -2.03
N HIS A 42 17.57 -0.79 -2.74
CA HIS A 42 17.29 0.30 -3.68
C HIS A 42 16.27 -0.06 -4.78
N ILE A 43 16.34 -1.26 -5.36
CA ILE A 43 15.35 -1.75 -6.35
C ILE A 43 13.98 -1.91 -5.69
N MET A 44 13.94 -2.49 -4.49
CA MET A 44 12.68 -2.67 -3.75
C MET A 44 12.04 -1.32 -3.41
N GLY A 45 12.84 -0.34 -2.96
CA GLY A 45 12.40 1.02 -2.68
C GLY A 45 11.84 1.74 -3.92
N HIS A 46 12.49 1.57 -5.08
CA HIS A 46 11.99 2.09 -6.36
C HIS A 46 10.69 1.45 -6.81
N LEU A 47 10.62 0.12 -6.81
CA LEU A 47 9.41 -0.62 -7.19
C LEU A 47 8.22 -0.24 -6.30
N CYS A 48 8.47 0.02 -5.02
CA CYS A 48 7.48 0.54 -4.06
C CYS A 48 6.89 1.89 -4.49
N ASN A 49 7.58 2.66 -5.32
CA ASN A 49 7.15 3.99 -5.77
C ASN A 49 6.52 3.98 -7.16
N VAL A 50 6.76 2.94 -7.98
CA VAL A 50 6.28 2.86 -9.37
C VAL A 50 4.77 3.15 -9.53
N PRO A 51 3.86 2.66 -8.67
CA PRO A 51 2.45 2.99 -8.80
C PRO A 51 2.17 4.50 -8.80
N ASP A 52 2.91 5.26 -7.99
CA ASP A 52 2.75 6.71 -7.86
C ASP A 52 3.54 7.50 -8.91
N ILE A 53 4.81 7.15 -9.13
CA ILE A 53 5.70 7.95 -9.98
C ILE A 53 5.52 7.64 -11.48
N HIS A 54 4.99 6.46 -11.81
CA HIS A 54 4.87 6.00 -13.19
C HIS A 54 3.41 5.70 -13.57
N TRP A 55 2.73 4.78 -12.87
CA TRP A 55 1.41 4.32 -13.31
C TRP A 55 0.35 5.43 -13.30
N LYS A 56 0.38 6.33 -12.32
CA LYS A 56 -0.50 7.51 -12.28
C LYS A 56 -0.35 8.45 -13.48
N ASN A 57 0.78 8.36 -14.19
CA ASN A 57 1.07 9.18 -15.37
C ASN A 57 0.72 8.46 -16.69
N MET A 58 0.17 7.25 -16.66
CA MET A 58 -0.15 6.47 -17.87
C MET A 58 -1.50 6.82 -18.52
N GLY A 59 -2.29 7.71 -17.90
CA GLY A 59 -3.53 8.23 -18.48
C GLY A 59 -4.80 7.79 -17.74
N SER A 60 -5.95 8.25 -18.24
CA SER A 60 -7.25 8.13 -17.56
C SER A 60 -7.69 6.68 -17.35
N GLU A 61 -7.45 5.79 -18.30
CA GLU A 61 -7.87 4.38 -18.22
C GLU A 61 -7.16 3.65 -17.08
N THR A 62 -5.84 3.83 -16.97
CA THR A 62 -5.06 3.31 -15.84
C THR A 62 -5.53 3.93 -14.53
N ASN A 63 -5.74 5.24 -14.51
CA ASN A 63 -6.08 5.98 -13.29
C ASN A 63 -7.48 5.69 -12.76
N LYS A 64 -8.42 5.33 -13.65
CA LYS A 64 -9.82 5.04 -13.30
C LYS A 64 -9.94 4.05 -12.15
N TYR A 65 -9.11 3.00 -12.17
CA TYR A 65 -9.10 1.99 -11.12
C TYR A 65 -7.75 1.86 -10.42
N GLY A 66 -6.67 2.38 -11.01
CA GLY A 66 -5.35 2.45 -10.39
C GLY A 66 -5.36 3.37 -9.17
N SER A 67 -5.88 4.60 -9.28
CA SER A 67 -5.87 5.56 -8.16
C SER A 67 -6.73 5.10 -6.97
N PRO A 68 -7.93 4.53 -7.18
CA PRO A 68 -8.70 3.93 -6.10
C PRO A 68 -8.08 2.69 -5.45
N ALA A 69 -7.03 2.10 -6.02
CA ALA A 69 -6.32 0.98 -5.40
C ALA A 69 -5.42 1.43 -4.23
N HIS A 70 -5.31 2.73 -3.94
CA HIS A 70 -4.45 3.24 -2.87
C HIS A 70 -5.15 3.38 -1.52
N TYR A 71 -6.48 3.24 -1.46
CA TYR A 71 -7.24 3.48 -0.22
C TYR A 71 -8.36 2.47 -0.02
N ILE A 72 -8.98 2.55 1.16
CA ILE A 72 -10.28 1.96 1.46
C ILE A 72 -11.12 2.89 2.34
N ASP A 73 -12.35 3.18 1.92
CA ASP A 73 -13.25 4.18 2.54
C ASP A 73 -14.49 3.50 3.15
N PRO A 74 -14.35 2.76 4.27
CA PRO A 74 -15.43 1.94 4.82
C PRO A 74 -16.68 2.75 5.22
N GLU A 75 -16.53 4.03 5.53
CA GLU A 75 -17.62 4.91 5.97
C GLU A 75 -18.65 5.13 4.87
N ILE A 76 -18.31 4.99 3.58
CA ILE A 76 -19.31 5.12 2.51
C ILE A 76 -20.38 4.02 2.62
N LEU A 77 -20.00 2.85 3.16
CA LEU A 77 -20.87 1.70 3.39
C LEU A 77 -21.57 1.77 4.76
N GLY A 78 -21.15 2.71 5.61
CA GLY A 78 -21.57 2.78 7.02
C GLY A 78 -20.97 1.67 7.88
N LEU A 79 -19.82 1.13 7.47
CA LEU A 79 -19.10 0.09 8.20
C LEU A 79 -17.89 0.68 8.91
N SER A 80 -17.46 0.02 9.98
CA SER A 80 -16.07 0.18 10.45
C SER A 80 -15.13 -0.64 9.57
N ILE A 81 -13.85 -0.27 9.54
CA ILE A 81 -12.82 -0.99 8.77
C ILE A 81 -12.74 -2.49 9.12
N ALA A 82 -12.99 -2.86 10.38
CA ALA A 82 -13.01 -4.27 10.81
C ALA A 82 -14.17 -5.08 10.20
N GLN A 83 -15.26 -4.41 9.82
CA GLN A 83 -16.50 -5.03 9.33
C GLN A 83 -16.56 -5.15 7.81
N VAL A 84 -15.62 -4.55 7.08
CA VAL A 84 -15.59 -4.64 5.62
C VAL A 84 -15.44 -6.12 5.20
N PRO A 85 -16.36 -6.65 4.36
CA PRO A 85 -16.26 -8.01 3.84
C PRO A 85 -14.99 -8.19 3.00
N LEU A 86 -14.43 -9.40 2.97
CA LEU A 86 -13.20 -9.67 2.19
C LEU A 86 -13.49 -10.15 0.74
N ASN A 87 -14.74 -10.48 0.42
CA ASN A 87 -15.14 -10.85 -0.94
C ASN A 87 -15.54 -9.58 -1.71
N TYR A 88 -14.64 -9.08 -2.56
CA TYR A 88 -14.85 -7.82 -3.29
C TYR A 88 -16.07 -7.86 -4.21
N THR A 89 -16.27 -8.96 -4.92
CA THR A 89 -17.43 -9.13 -5.82
C THR A 89 -18.74 -9.07 -5.05
N GLU A 90 -18.80 -9.64 -3.85
CA GLU A 90 -19.99 -9.56 -3.01
C GLU A 90 -20.23 -8.14 -2.48
N ILE A 91 -19.17 -7.37 -2.18
CA ILE A 91 -19.29 -5.95 -1.82
C ILE A 91 -19.88 -5.16 -3.00
N ILE A 92 -19.35 -5.36 -4.21
CA ILE A 92 -19.88 -4.72 -5.44
C ILE A 92 -21.37 -5.01 -5.56
N LYS A 93 -21.77 -6.28 -5.49
CA LYS A 93 -23.17 -6.71 -5.60
C LYS A 93 -24.06 -6.13 -4.51
N THR A 94 -23.57 -6.07 -3.27
CA THR A 94 -24.38 -5.68 -2.10
C THR A 94 -24.58 -4.17 -2.01
N TYR A 95 -23.56 -3.38 -2.34
CA TYR A 95 -23.54 -1.95 -2.03
C TYR A 95 -23.65 -1.03 -3.23
N THR A 96 -23.41 -1.50 -4.46
CA THR A 96 -23.65 -0.68 -5.65
C THR A 96 -25.14 -0.35 -5.77
N GLY A 97 -25.47 0.92 -6.04
CA GLY A 97 -26.85 1.42 -6.08
C GLY A 97 -27.46 1.73 -4.71
N THR A 98 -26.74 1.48 -3.60
CA THR A 98 -27.22 1.83 -2.25
C THR A 98 -26.85 3.27 -1.87
N LYS A 99 -27.54 3.82 -0.86
CA LYS A 99 -27.26 5.18 -0.35
C LYS A 99 -25.85 5.24 0.26
N ASN A 100 -25.06 6.22 -0.18
CA ASN A 100 -23.77 6.53 0.43
C ASN A 100 -23.99 7.03 1.88
N LYS A 101 -23.28 6.44 2.85
CA LYS A 101 -23.43 6.72 4.27
C LYS A 101 -22.52 7.84 4.78
N PHE A 102 -21.53 8.26 3.98
CA PHE A 102 -20.59 9.32 4.33
C PHE A 102 -20.96 10.67 3.73
N LYS A 103 -21.52 10.70 2.51
CA LYS A 103 -21.97 11.92 1.82
C LYS A 103 -23.34 11.70 1.18
N GLU A 104 -24.01 12.79 0.82
CA GLU A 104 -25.29 12.70 0.10
C GLU A 104 -25.09 12.04 -1.28
N GLY A 105 -26.03 11.17 -1.66
CA GLY A 105 -26.06 10.48 -2.94
C GLY A 105 -26.07 8.95 -2.83
N THR A 106 -25.89 8.32 -3.99
CA THR A 106 -25.87 6.87 -4.20
C THR A 106 -24.44 6.44 -4.54
N ILE A 107 -24.05 5.24 -4.10
CA ILE A 107 -22.80 4.61 -4.52
C ILE A 107 -23.00 4.08 -5.94
N PHE A 108 -22.32 4.65 -6.91
CA PHE A 108 -22.38 4.25 -8.31
C PHE A 108 -21.34 3.18 -8.65
N SER A 109 -20.17 3.22 -7.99
CA SER A 109 -19.09 2.29 -8.28
C SER A 109 -18.23 2.04 -7.04
N ILE A 110 -18.39 0.84 -6.47
CA ILE A 110 -17.53 0.35 -5.39
C ILE A 110 -16.03 0.43 -5.76
N PRO A 111 -15.58 -0.02 -6.96
CA PRO A 111 -14.20 0.14 -7.40
C PRO A 111 -13.60 1.54 -7.25
N THR A 112 -14.40 2.58 -7.48
CA THR A 112 -13.90 3.97 -7.53
C THR A 112 -14.23 4.76 -6.27
N GLU A 113 -15.22 4.34 -5.49
CA GLU A 113 -15.67 5.08 -4.31
C GLU A 113 -15.22 4.42 -3.01
N LEU A 114 -15.27 3.08 -2.91
CA LEU A 114 -14.73 2.38 -1.73
C LEU A 114 -13.21 2.32 -1.79
N GLY A 115 -12.64 2.16 -2.99
CA GLY A 115 -11.24 1.79 -3.16
C GLY A 115 -11.00 0.29 -2.97
N SER A 116 -9.78 -0.15 -3.27
CA SER A 116 -9.47 -1.59 -3.38
C SER A 116 -8.09 -2.02 -2.87
N ASN A 117 -7.48 -1.23 -1.99
CA ASN A 117 -6.11 -1.44 -1.55
C ASN A 117 -5.76 -2.87 -1.11
N TRP A 118 -6.59 -3.52 -0.29
CA TRP A 118 -6.31 -4.86 0.23
C TRP A 118 -6.20 -5.91 -0.87
N TRP A 119 -7.15 -5.87 -1.82
CA TRP A 119 -7.19 -6.78 -2.95
C TRP A 119 -6.05 -6.52 -3.93
N ARG A 120 -5.57 -5.27 -4.00
CA ARG A 120 -4.39 -4.95 -4.79
C ARG A 120 -3.12 -5.59 -4.23
N ALA A 121 -2.90 -5.55 -2.92
CA ALA A 121 -1.79 -6.26 -2.30
C ALA A 121 -1.90 -7.78 -2.49
N ASP A 122 -3.09 -8.36 -2.30
CA ASP A 122 -3.36 -9.78 -2.55
C ASP A 122 -3.10 -10.19 -4.01
N GLN A 123 -3.46 -9.35 -4.97
CA GLN A 123 -3.18 -9.60 -6.38
C GLN A 123 -1.68 -9.77 -6.64
N PHE A 124 -0.83 -8.88 -6.12
CA PHE A 124 0.62 -9.01 -6.31
C PHE A 124 1.19 -10.23 -5.59
N PHE A 125 0.64 -10.60 -4.42
CA PHE A 125 0.99 -11.86 -3.76
C PHE A 125 0.65 -13.08 -4.63
N ARG A 126 -0.57 -13.14 -5.18
CA ARG A 126 -1.00 -14.23 -6.08
C ARG A 126 -0.14 -14.28 -7.35
N ARG A 127 0.22 -13.13 -7.91
CA ARG A 127 1.10 -13.06 -9.09
C ARG A 127 2.52 -13.54 -8.78
N ALA A 128 3.08 -13.17 -7.63
CA ALA A 128 4.40 -13.66 -7.21
C ALA A 128 4.41 -15.18 -7.00
N THR A 129 3.26 -15.77 -6.61
CA THR A 129 3.14 -17.18 -6.26
C THR A 129 2.53 -18.06 -7.35
N SER A 130 2.05 -17.50 -8.47
CA SER A 130 1.33 -18.24 -9.52
C SER A 130 2.21 -19.21 -10.31
N SER A 131 3.53 -19.07 -10.21
CA SER A 131 4.50 -19.75 -11.07
C SER A 131 5.24 -20.91 -10.38
N THR A 132 4.71 -21.49 -9.30
CA THR A 132 5.37 -22.57 -8.53
C THR A 132 5.85 -23.74 -9.40
N GLU A 133 5.04 -24.22 -10.35
CA GLU A 133 5.47 -25.30 -11.25
C GLU A 133 6.52 -24.86 -12.28
N ARG A 134 6.48 -23.59 -12.72
CA ARG A 134 7.54 -23.03 -13.59
C ARG A 134 8.88 -22.96 -12.85
N TRP A 135 8.87 -22.58 -11.57
CA TRP A 135 10.06 -22.54 -10.72
C TRP A 135 10.75 -23.90 -10.59
N LYS A 136 9.99 -24.98 -10.39
CA LYS A 136 10.54 -26.35 -10.26
C LYS A 136 11.25 -26.83 -11.53
N ASN A 137 10.78 -26.38 -12.70
CA ASN A 137 11.25 -26.85 -13.99
C ASN A 137 12.21 -25.88 -14.69
N ALA A 138 12.45 -24.69 -14.12
CA ALA A 138 13.32 -23.70 -14.71
C ALA A 138 14.79 -24.14 -14.62
N PRO A 139 15.52 -24.22 -15.75
CA PRO A 139 16.93 -24.57 -15.71
C PRO A 139 17.73 -23.47 -15.00
N ILE A 140 18.54 -23.87 -14.02
CA ILE A 140 19.43 -22.96 -13.31
C ILE A 140 20.52 -22.48 -14.29
N PRO A 141 20.74 -21.16 -14.44
CA PRO A 141 21.78 -20.61 -15.29
C PRO A 141 23.17 -21.17 -14.99
N LYS A 142 23.95 -21.45 -16.04
CA LYS A 142 25.32 -21.96 -15.96
C LYS A 142 26.30 -20.94 -16.53
N GLY A 143 27.07 -20.33 -15.63
CA GLY A 143 28.12 -19.38 -15.98
C GLY A 143 27.58 -18.03 -16.43
N SER A 144 28.49 -17.06 -16.57
CA SER A 144 28.16 -15.64 -16.64
C SER A 144 27.23 -15.24 -17.78
N LYS A 145 27.28 -15.94 -18.92
CA LYS A 145 26.42 -15.66 -20.09
C LYS A 145 24.96 -15.97 -19.79
N GLU A 146 24.67 -17.12 -19.20
CA GLU A 146 23.31 -17.52 -18.85
C GLU A 146 22.80 -16.72 -17.66
N GLU A 147 23.64 -16.44 -16.65
CA GLU A 147 23.25 -15.68 -15.46
C GLU A 147 22.75 -14.24 -15.78
N GLN A 148 23.07 -13.73 -16.97
CA GLN A 148 22.67 -12.40 -17.47
C GLN A 148 21.66 -12.46 -18.63
N ASP A 149 21.22 -13.64 -19.06
CA ASP A 149 20.30 -13.78 -20.19
C ASP A 149 18.83 -13.58 -19.77
N ASN A 150 18.22 -12.47 -20.19
CA ASN A 150 16.83 -12.11 -19.90
C ASN A 150 15.80 -13.05 -20.54
N GLN A 151 16.22 -13.89 -21.48
CA GLN A 151 15.33 -14.86 -22.15
C GLN A 151 15.29 -16.20 -21.41
N LEU A 152 16.19 -16.44 -20.45
CA LEU A 152 16.15 -17.67 -19.68
C LEU A 152 14.93 -17.70 -18.74
N PRO A 153 14.16 -18.80 -18.73
CA PRO A 153 12.99 -18.93 -17.87
C PRO A 153 13.28 -18.65 -16.40
N PHE A 154 14.44 -19.08 -15.88
CA PHE A 154 14.84 -18.79 -14.50
C PHE A 154 14.97 -17.28 -14.24
N ASN A 155 15.67 -16.55 -15.12
CA ASN A 155 15.88 -15.11 -14.92
C ASN A 155 14.57 -14.32 -15.04
N GLN A 156 13.67 -14.74 -15.94
CA GLN A 156 12.32 -14.17 -16.06
C GLN A 156 11.52 -14.40 -14.78
N LEU A 157 11.51 -15.63 -14.24
CA LEU A 157 10.82 -15.97 -13.01
C LEU A 157 11.34 -15.19 -11.80
N VAL A 158 12.67 -15.06 -11.65
CA VAL A 158 13.27 -14.25 -10.58
C VAL A 158 12.83 -12.79 -10.72
N SER A 159 12.89 -12.25 -11.95
CA SER A 159 12.48 -10.87 -12.25
C SER A 159 11.01 -10.62 -11.93
N GLU A 160 10.12 -11.44 -12.49
CA GLU A 160 8.68 -11.40 -12.20
C GLU A 160 8.42 -11.47 -10.70
N PHE A 161 9.11 -12.37 -9.98
CA PHE A 161 8.91 -12.56 -8.55
C PHE A 161 9.25 -11.30 -7.76
N TYR A 162 10.47 -10.76 -7.84
CA TYR A 162 10.85 -9.61 -7.03
C TYR A 162 10.14 -8.31 -7.46
N ILE A 163 9.77 -8.18 -8.75
CA ILE A 163 8.96 -7.05 -9.23
C ILE A 163 7.59 -7.07 -8.55
N ASN A 164 6.90 -8.21 -8.53
CA ASN A 164 5.61 -8.32 -7.84
C ASN A 164 5.76 -8.11 -6.33
N LEU A 165 6.86 -8.58 -5.70
CA LEU A 165 7.14 -8.31 -4.28
C LEU A 165 7.27 -6.80 -3.99
N GLY A 166 8.00 -6.06 -4.84
CA GLY A 166 8.20 -4.62 -4.68
C GLY A 166 6.92 -3.82 -4.91
N LEU A 167 6.17 -4.15 -5.95
CA LEU A 167 4.87 -3.53 -6.25
C LEU A 167 3.83 -3.80 -5.15
N MET A 168 3.83 -5.00 -4.56
CA MET A 168 3.01 -5.31 -3.37
C MET A 168 3.34 -4.38 -2.19
N GLY A 169 4.62 -4.01 -2.04
CA GLY A 169 5.09 -3.16 -0.96
C GLY A 169 4.49 -1.76 -0.94
N HIS A 170 4.15 -1.22 -2.13
CA HIS A 170 3.41 0.02 -2.24
C HIS A 170 2.08 -0.07 -1.48
N PHE A 171 1.23 -1.02 -1.85
CA PHE A 171 -0.13 -1.14 -1.31
C PHE A 171 -0.15 -1.56 0.17
N VAL A 172 0.85 -2.34 0.63
CA VAL A 172 1.04 -2.61 2.07
C VAL A 172 1.47 -1.35 2.83
N GLY A 173 2.26 -0.48 2.20
CA GLY A 173 2.60 0.84 2.69
C GLY A 173 1.36 1.71 2.88
N ASP A 174 0.56 1.88 1.82
CA ASP A 174 -0.68 2.66 1.83
C ASP A 174 -1.61 2.27 2.96
N ASN A 175 -1.80 0.96 3.18
CA ASN A 175 -2.65 0.44 4.24
C ASN A 175 -2.11 0.71 5.66
N GLY A 176 -0.82 1.02 5.78
CA GLY A 176 -0.21 1.54 7.00
C GLY A 176 -0.39 3.04 7.19
N GLN A 177 -0.81 3.78 6.15
CA GLN A 177 -1.08 5.21 6.22
C GLN A 177 -2.51 5.38 6.79
N PRO A 178 -2.70 5.89 8.02
CA PRO A 178 -4.03 5.96 8.65
C PRO A 178 -5.11 6.69 7.85
N ILE A 179 -4.72 7.74 7.13
CA ILE A 179 -5.59 8.62 6.35
C ILE A 179 -6.04 7.99 5.02
N HIS A 180 -5.40 6.89 4.58
CA HIS A 180 -5.83 6.09 3.43
C HIS A 180 -7.00 5.14 3.74
N LEU A 181 -7.49 5.19 4.98
CA LEU A 181 -8.46 4.23 5.51
C LEU A 181 -9.77 4.92 5.90
N THR A 182 -9.97 6.16 5.48
CA THR A 182 -11.13 6.97 5.81
C THR A 182 -11.59 7.80 4.63
N ALA A 183 -12.91 7.89 4.45
CA ALA A 183 -13.51 8.77 3.48
C ALA A 183 -13.27 10.29 3.76
N ASP A 184 -12.84 10.67 4.98
CA ASP A 184 -12.33 12.02 5.28
C ASP A 184 -10.82 12.12 5.04
N TYR A 185 -10.36 11.56 3.91
CA TYR A 185 -8.94 11.38 3.59
C TYR A 185 -8.11 12.67 3.61
N ASP A 186 -8.68 13.87 3.59
CA ASP A 186 -7.89 15.10 3.73
C ASP A 186 -8.26 15.91 4.97
N GLY A 187 -8.99 15.28 5.91
CA GLY A 187 -9.31 15.81 7.24
C GLY A 187 -10.28 16.99 7.25
N TYR A 188 -10.96 17.30 6.14
CA TYR A 188 -11.81 18.50 6.05
C TYR A 188 -13.00 18.46 7.01
N LYS A 189 -13.64 17.31 7.21
CA LYS A 189 -14.77 17.21 8.16
C LYS A 189 -14.30 17.37 9.60
N ALA A 190 -13.07 16.96 9.89
CA ALA A 190 -12.44 17.13 11.19
C ALA A 190 -11.85 18.53 11.44
N GLY A 191 -11.86 19.44 10.45
CA GLY A 191 -11.22 20.77 10.56
C GLY A 191 -9.71 20.76 10.29
N HIS A 192 -9.19 19.63 9.79
CA HIS A 192 -7.79 19.36 9.47
C HIS A 192 -7.54 19.30 7.95
N GLY A 193 -8.30 20.03 7.13
CA GLY A 193 -8.12 20.11 5.67
C GLY A 193 -6.66 20.24 5.23
N GLY A 194 -6.18 19.39 4.33
CA GLY A 194 -4.78 19.35 3.87
C GLY A 194 -3.84 18.52 4.75
N ILE A 195 -4.35 17.76 5.72
CA ILE A 195 -3.51 16.93 6.60
C ILE A 195 -2.87 15.76 5.86
N HIS A 196 -3.48 15.28 4.78
CA HIS A 196 -3.00 14.12 4.03
C HIS A 196 -1.55 14.32 3.58
N ALA A 197 -1.34 15.27 2.68
CA ALA A 197 -0.01 15.59 2.13
C ALA A 197 0.94 16.13 3.20
N TYR A 198 0.41 16.86 4.20
CA TYR A 198 1.24 17.35 5.31
C TYR A 198 1.87 16.19 6.10
N PHE A 199 1.07 15.19 6.48
CA PHE A 199 1.51 14.06 7.29
C PHE A 199 2.47 13.14 6.52
N GLU A 200 2.12 12.76 5.29
CA GLU A 200 2.85 11.70 4.57
C GLU A 200 4.03 12.20 3.73
N GLU A 201 4.05 13.48 3.37
CA GLU A 201 5.08 14.08 2.54
C GLU A 201 5.88 15.10 3.34
N ALA A 202 5.23 16.15 3.83
CA ALA A 202 5.93 17.28 4.41
C ALA A 202 6.66 16.89 5.71
N VAL A 203 5.97 16.19 6.63
CA VAL A 203 6.58 15.73 7.89
C VAL A 203 7.58 14.60 7.64
N VAL A 204 7.24 13.61 6.81
CA VAL A 204 8.16 12.51 6.47
C VAL A 204 9.46 13.03 5.85
N SER A 205 9.37 14.02 4.97
CA SER A 205 10.55 14.65 4.34
C SER A 205 11.41 15.41 5.34
N ALA A 206 10.81 15.99 6.38
CA ALA A 206 11.52 16.70 7.43
C ALA A 206 12.17 15.78 8.49
N LEU A 207 11.84 14.49 8.53
CA LEU A 207 12.44 13.55 9.49
C LEU A 207 13.94 13.32 9.21
N PRO A 208 14.76 12.99 10.23
CA PRO A 208 16.19 12.77 10.06
C PRO A 208 16.52 11.53 9.22
N TYR A 209 17.77 11.43 8.77
CA TYR A 209 18.24 10.38 7.84
C TYR A 209 18.23 8.96 8.43
N ASP A 210 18.15 8.82 9.76
CA ASP A 210 18.14 7.55 10.48
C ASP A 210 16.75 6.88 10.50
N LEU A 211 15.74 7.48 9.85
CA LEU A 211 14.37 6.96 9.76
C LEU A 211 14.31 5.46 9.41
N MET A 212 15.08 5.00 8.41
CA MET A 212 15.12 3.59 8.03
C MET A 212 15.59 2.70 9.19
N SER A 213 16.65 3.11 9.90
CA SER A 213 17.16 2.37 11.06
C SER A 213 16.09 2.28 12.15
N ASN A 214 15.41 3.39 12.44
CA ASN A 214 14.37 3.45 13.46
C ASN A 214 13.18 2.54 13.11
N ILE A 215 12.79 2.48 11.82
CA ILE A 215 11.77 1.56 11.31
C ILE A 215 12.21 0.10 11.45
N VAL A 216 13.44 -0.24 11.06
CA VAL A 216 13.97 -1.61 11.17
C VAL A 216 14.02 -2.05 12.63
N GLN A 217 14.54 -1.22 13.55
CA GLN A 217 14.59 -1.55 14.97
C GLN A 217 13.19 -1.77 15.54
N LYS A 218 12.23 -0.91 15.16
CA LYS A 218 10.84 -1.06 15.59
C LYS A 218 10.20 -2.33 15.00
N GLY A 219 10.45 -2.63 13.72
CA GLY A 219 9.95 -3.83 13.06
C GLY A 219 10.48 -5.12 13.69
N LEU A 220 11.78 -5.18 14.01
CA LEU A 220 12.38 -6.30 14.76
C LEU A 220 11.71 -6.47 16.13
N GLN A 221 11.37 -5.37 16.82
CA GLN A 221 10.62 -5.44 18.06
C GLN A 221 9.21 -6.01 17.86
N LEU A 222 8.49 -5.60 16.81
CA LEU A 222 7.16 -6.14 16.47
C LEU A 222 7.23 -7.65 16.16
N GLN A 223 8.23 -8.10 15.41
CA GLN A 223 8.44 -9.52 15.12
C GLN A 223 8.71 -10.34 16.38
N LYS A 224 9.48 -9.80 17.34
CA LYS A 224 9.72 -10.43 18.64
C LYS A 224 8.43 -10.49 19.46
N ASP A 225 7.66 -9.40 19.48
CA ASP A 225 6.40 -9.32 20.23
C ASP A 225 5.36 -10.30 19.69
N ALA A 226 5.32 -10.54 18.37
CA ALA A 226 4.44 -11.53 17.74
C ALA A 226 4.74 -12.97 18.14
N GLY A 227 6.02 -13.30 18.41
CA GLY A 227 6.41 -14.61 18.96
C GLY A 227 6.26 -14.74 20.48
N GLY A 228 5.90 -13.65 21.17
CA GLY A 228 5.80 -13.61 22.62
C GLY A 228 4.45 -14.07 23.17
N LYS A 229 4.40 -14.35 24.48
CA LYS A 229 3.16 -14.72 25.21
C LYS A 229 2.42 -13.54 25.84
N ASN A 230 2.96 -12.33 25.74
CA ASN A 230 2.39 -11.15 26.41
C ASN A 230 1.17 -10.62 25.64
N LYS A 231 -0.03 -10.86 26.20
CA LYS A 231 -1.32 -10.47 25.61
C LYS A 231 -1.45 -8.98 25.28
N SER A 232 -0.84 -8.07 26.04
CA SER A 232 -0.94 -6.63 25.75
C SER A 232 -0.14 -6.24 24.51
N LYS A 233 1.03 -6.85 24.32
CA LYS A 233 1.88 -6.68 23.14
C LYS A 233 1.28 -7.33 21.90
N LEU A 234 0.63 -8.48 22.06
CA LEU A 234 -0.03 -9.21 20.97
C LEU A 234 -1.12 -8.39 20.27
N LYS A 235 -1.79 -7.46 20.98
CA LYS A 235 -2.79 -6.56 20.38
C LYS A 235 -2.23 -5.68 19.27
N ASN A 236 -0.96 -5.30 19.34
CA ASN A 236 -0.33 -4.40 18.37
C ASN A 236 0.30 -5.14 17.19
N VAL A 237 0.20 -6.47 17.15
CA VAL A 237 0.81 -7.35 16.14
C VAL A 237 -0.18 -8.40 15.63
N THR A 238 -1.48 -8.21 15.88
CA THR A 238 -2.55 -9.13 15.44
C THR A 238 -2.51 -9.35 13.93
N PHE A 239 -2.18 -8.31 13.16
CA PHE A 239 -2.02 -8.37 11.71
C PHE A 239 -0.98 -9.40 11.23
N LEU A 240 -0.01 -9.78 12.05
CA LEU A 240 0.98 -10.81 11.71
C LEU A 240 0.45 -12.24 11.89
N ASN A 241 -0.65 -12.41 12.64
CA ASN A 241 -1.20 -13.72 13.01
C ASN A 241 -2.37 -14.17 12.13
N GLU A 242 -2.92 -13.26 11.32
CA GLU A 242 -3.98 -13.59 10.36
C GLU A 242 -3.48 -14.56 9.28
N LYS A 243 -4.39 -15.32 8.65
CA LYS A 243 -4.00 -16.44 7.76
C LYS A 243 -3.77 -15.99 6.33
N THR A 244 -4.71 -15.23 5.77
CA THR A 244 -4.69 -14.79 4.37
C THR A 244 -4.15 -13.38 4.23
N VAL A 245 -3.69 -13.00 3.03
CA VAL A 245 -3.22 -11.63 2.75
C VAL A 245 -4.31 -10.61 3.06
N LEU A 246 -5.55 -10.87 2.63
CA LEU A 246 -6.69 -9.97 2.87
C LEU A 246 -7.00 -9.78 4.36
N GLU A 247 -6.97 -10.85 5.16
CA GLU A 247 -7.18 -10.75 6.62
C GLU A 247 -6.05 -9.95 7.28
N LYS A 248 -4.79 -10.19 6.87
CA LYS A 248 -3.62 -9.44 7.35
C LYS A 248 -3.71 -7.95 7.01
N MET A 249 -4.08 -7.62 5.78
CA MET A 249 -4.29 -6.25 5.31
C MET A 249 -5.41 -5.57 6.11
N ARG A 250 -6.58 -6.21 6.26
CA ARG A 250 -7.65 -5.65 7.11
C ARG A 250 -7.18 -5.43 8.54
N ALA A 251 -6.49 -6.38 9.15
CA ALA A 251 -6.01 -6.26 10.52
C ALA A 251 -4.95 -5.15 10.69
N LEU A 252 -4.07 -4.95 9.70
CA LEU A 252 -3.17 -3.79 9.66
C LEU A 252 -3.97 -2.49 9.57
N GLY A 253 -4.94 -2.42 8.64
CA GLY A 253 -5.78 -1.25 8.46
C GLY A 253 -6.58 -0.88 9.71
N VAL A 254 -7.09 -1.86 10.46
CA VAL A 254 -7.74 -1.62 11.76
C VAL A 254 -6.83 -0.88 12.74
N LEU A 255 -5.55 -1.23 12.80
CA LEU A 255 -4.59 -0.57 13.69
C LEU A 255 -4.25 0.83 13.18
N SER A 256 -3.94 0.98 11.89
CA SER A 256 -3.60 2.28 11.30
C SER A 256 -4.78 3.25 11.41
N PHE A 257 -6.02 2.82 11.11
CA PHE A 257 -7.22 3.64 11.25
C PHE A 257 -7.44 4.15 12.68
N ALA A 258 -7.17 3.30 13.69
CA ALA A 258 -7.31 3.66 15.09
C ALA A 258 -6.35 4.78 15.53
N ASP A 259 -5.29 5.03 14.74
CA ASP A 259 -4.30 6.06 14.99
C ASP A 259 -4.70 7.44 14.40
N ILE A 260 -5.76 7.56 13.58
CA ILE A 260 -6.24 8.85 13.03
C ILE A 260 -6.45 9.94 14.11
N PRO A 261 -7.16 9.70 15.23
CA PRO A 261 -7.37 10.73 16.25
C PRO A 261 -6.05 11.28 16.82
N ARG A 262 -5.02 10.43 16.89
CA ARG A 262 -3.70 10.84 17.35
C ARG A 262 -3.00 11.71 16.31
N ILE A 263 -3.14 11.44 15.01
CA ILE A 263 -2.63 12.34 13.95
C ILE A 263 -3.21 13.74 14.14
N TYR A 264 -4.53 13.83 14.32
CA TYR A 264 -5.23 15.10 14.50
C TYR A 264 -4.78 15.83 15.77
N SER A 265 -4.55 15.10 16.88
CA SER A 265 -4.02 15.71 18.11
C SER A 265 -2.61 16.28 17.97
N LEU A 266 -1.82 15.75 17.04
CA LEU A 266 -0.45 16.20 16.77
C LEU A 266 -0.39 17.28 15.69
N ASP A 267 -1.48 17.48 14.93
CA ASP A 267 -1.54 18.42 13.82
C ASP A 267 -1.41 19.85 14.34
N PRO A 268 -0.35 20.59 13.98
CA PRO A 268 -0.08 21.93 14.52
C PRO A 268 -0.91 22.99 13.80
N VAL A 269 -2.23 22.81 13.79
CA VAL A 269 -3.20 23.73 13.20
C VAL A 269 -3.15 25.07 13.91
N ILE A 270 -2.85 26.12 13.16
CA ILE A 270 -2.94 27.53 13.57
C ILE A 270 -4.37 28.03 13.31
N LYS A 271 -4.94 27.65 12.16
CA LYS A 271 -6.29 27.98 11.75
C LYS A 271 -6.93 26.77 11.09
N ALA A 272 -8.08 26.34 11.63
CA ALA A 272 -8.82 25.19 11.11
C ALA A 272 -9.22 25.38 9.65
N SER A 273 -9.35 24.27 8.92
CA SER A 273 -9.87 24.27 7.56
C SER A 273 -11.33 24.69 7.51
N ILE A 274 -11.75 25.20 6.36
CA ILE A 274 -13.14 25.61 6.13
C ILE A 274 -13.71 24.76 5.00
N LEU A 275 -14.92 24.24 5.22
CA LEU A 275 -15.75 23.59 4.22
C LEU A 275 -17.06 24.36 4.14
N LYS A 276 -17.30 25.04 3.02
CA LYS A 276 -18.47 25.90 2.83
C LYS A 276 -19.13 25.61 1.49
N GLU A 277 -20.44 25.48 1.49
CA GLU A 277 -21.21 25.41 0.26
C GLU A 277 -21.65 26.82 -0.15
N GLU A 278 -21.31 27.24 -1.36
CA GLU A 278 -21.74 28.51 -1.95
C GLU A 278 -22.25 28.26 -3.36
N LYS A 279 -23.52 28.61 -3.62
CA LYS A 279 -24.16 28.46 -4.94
C LYS A 279 -24.05 27.03 -5.52
N GLY A 280 -24.14 26.01 -4.67
CA GLY A 280 -24.00 24.60 -5.05
C GLY A 280 -22.56 24.16 -5.33
N LEU A 281 -21.56 25.00 -5.05
CA LEU A 281 -20.14 24.65 -5.10
C LEU A 281 -19.60 24.46 -3.69
N LEU A 282 -18.93 23.33 -3.48
CA LEU A 282 -18.22 23.05 -2.24
C LEU A 282 -16.85 23.74 -2.26
N ILE A 283 -16.71 24.82 -1.51
CA ILE A 283 -15.46 25.55 -1.31
C ILE A 283 -14.70 24.92 -0.15
N LYS A 284 -13.47 24.49 -0.44
CA LYS A 284 -12.53 23.92 0.53
C LYS A 284 -11.36 24.89 0.73
N THR A 285 -11.14 25.30 1.97
CA THR A 285 -9.94 26.06 2.37
C THR A 285 -9.11 25.19 3.33
N PRO A 286 -7.87 24.81 2.97
CA PRO A 286 -7.00 24.02 3.83
C PRO A 286 -6.74 24.70 5.19
N ALA A 287 -6.43 23.91 6.19
CA ALA A 287 -5.96 24.41 7.48
C ALA A 287 -4.59 25.07 7.32
N GLN A 288 -4.33 26.13 8.10
CA GLN A 288 -3.01 26.72 8.21
C GLN A 288 -2.24 26.00 9.32
N ARG A 289 -1.01 25.59 9.03
CA ARG A 289 -0.16 24.76 9.92
C ARG A 289 1.18 25.41 10.17
N LYS A 290 1.83 24.98 11.26
CA LYS A 290 3.25 25.25 11.47
C LYS A 290 4.10 24.47 10.47
N ASP A 291 5.33 24.94 10.28
CA ASP A 291 6.33 24.27 9.46
C ASP A 291 6.58 22.82 9.95
N PRO A 292 6.65 21.82 9.05
CA PRO A 292 6.85 20.42 9.41
C PRO A 292 8.06 20.17 10.30
N SER A 293 9.16 20.92 10.12
CA SER A 293 10.39 20.76 10.91
C SER A 293 10.18 21.00 12.41
N THR A 294 9.16 21.78 12.78
CA THR A 294 8.83 22.12 14.17
C THR A 294 8.07 21.02 14.91
N VAL A 295 7.55 20.02 14.19
CA VAL A 295 6.72 18.93 14.75
C VAL A 295 7.28 17.53 14.50
N THR A 296 8.42 17.41 13.81
CA THR A 296 9.10 16.13 13.52
C THR A 296 9.26 15.26 14.76
N ALA A 297 9.75 15.81 15.88
CA ALA A 297 9.93 15.05 17.12
C ALA A 297 8.62 14.47 17.70
N ALA A 298 7.50 15.17 17.49
CA ALA A 298 6.19 14.73 17.97
C ALA A 298 5.62 13.62 17.06
N TYR A 299 5.77 13.77 15.75
CA TYR A 299 5.29 12.83 14.73
C TYR A 299 6.18 11.61 14.54
N GLU A 300 7.48 11.70 14.80
CA GLU A 300 8.46 10.64 14.48
C GLU A 300 8.03 9.29 15.07
N LYS A 301 7.66 9.25 16.35
CA LYS A 301 7.23 8.02 17.01
C LYS A 301 6.03 7.37 16.33
N MET A 302 5.15 8.18 15.77
CA MET A 302 3.94 7.75 15.08
C MET A 302 4.25 7.24 13.67
N ILE A 303 5.01 8.02 12.90
CA ILE A 303 5.44 7.64 11.55
C ILE A 303 6.27 6.36 11.61
N VAL A 304 7.21 6.25 12.55
CA VAL A 304 8.03 5.04 12.73
C VAL A 304 7.18 3.82 13.07
N ILE A 305 6.15 3.93 13.93
CA ILE A 305 5.30 2.75 14.21
C ILE A 305 4.49 2.33 12.99
N GLU A 306 3.87 3.28 12.26
CA GLU A 306 3.07 2.93 11.08
C GLU A 306 3.92 2.30 9.99
N MET A 307 5.04 2.94 9.64
CA MET A 307 5.98 2.41 8.64
C MET A 307 6.57 1.06 9.08
N ALA A 308 6.85 0.87 10.39
CA ALA A 308 7.32 -0.41 10.90
C ALA A 308 6.26 -1.52 10.84
N ARG A 309 4.98 -1.21 11.09
CA ARG A 309 3.89 -2.18 10.91
C ARG A 309 3.81 -2.62 9.44
N SER A 310 3.82 -1.67 8.50
CA SER A 310 3.84 -1.97 7.06
C SER A 310 5.07 -2.78 6.65
N ALA A 311 6.28 -2.35 7.01
CA ALA A 311 7.52 -3.04 6.66
C ALA A 311 7.57 -4.46 7.25
N THR A 312 7.05 -4.65 8.47
CA THR A 312 7.01 -5.97 9.12
C THR A 312 6.00 -6.90 8.46
N LEU A 313 4.80 -6.40 8.12
CA LEU A 313 3.83 -7.20 7.36
C LEU A 313 4.40 -7.55 5.98
N LEU A 314 4.96 -6.57 5.29
CA LEU A 314 5.52 -6.74 3.95
C LEU A 314 6.61 -7.83 3.93
N ALA A 315 7.54 -7.79 4.89
CA ALA A 315 8.56 -8.82 5.04
C ALA A 315 7.96 -10.22 5.28
N GLN A 316 6.91 -10.32 6.10
CA GLN A 316 6.21 -11.59 6.32
C GLN A 316 5.51 -12.10 5.05
N LEU A 317 4.89 -11.21 4.28
CA LEU A 317 4.25 -11.57 3.00
C LEU A 317 5.28 -12.01 1.96
N TRP A 318 6.46 -11.38 1.93
CA TRP A 318 7.59 -11.81 1.10
C TRP A 318 8.10 -13.19 1.49
N ASP A 319 8.28 -13.45 2.79
CA ASP A 319 8.63 -14.78 3.31
C ASP A 319 7.57 -15.81 2.87
N MET A 320 6.29 -15.52 3.08
CA MET A 320 5.18 -16.41 2.67
C MET A 320 5.21 -16.72 1.17
N ALA A 321 5.40 -15.71 0.32
CA ALA A 321 5.47 -15.89 -1.12
C ALA A 321 6.66 -16.77 -1.52
N TYR A 322 7.85 -16.52 -0.95
CA TYR A 322 9.06 -17.30 -1.20
C TYR A 322 8.92 -18.76 -0.77
N VAL A 323 8.31 -19.00 0.39
CA VAL A 323 7.99 -20.35 0.86
C VAL A 323 7.01 -21.05 -0.09
N GLN A 324 5.97 -20.35 -0.54
CA GLN A 324 4.93 -20.90 -1.40
C GLN A 324 5.44 -21.29 -2.79
N VAL A 325 6.44 -20.58 -3.33
CA VAL A 325 7.10 -20.97 -4.59
C VAL A 325 8.17 -22.05 -4.41
N GLY A 326 8.35 -22.58 -3.19
CA GLY A 326 9.22 -23.72 -2.92
C GLY A 326 10.65 -23.36 -2.50
N ARG A 327 10.88 -22.14 -2.00
CA ARG A 327 12.21 -21.64 -1.60
C ARG A 327 13.29 -21.84 -2.68
N PRO A 328 13.07 -21.33 -3.92
CA PRO A 328 14.06 -21.49 -4.98
C PRO A 328 15.40 -20.87 -4.58
N SER A 329 16.51 -21.47 -5.01
CA SER A 329 17.81 -20.82 -4.91
C SER A 329 17.83 -19.64 -5.88
N LEU A 330 18.17 -18.46 -5.37
CA LEU A 330 18.28 -17.22 -6.15
C LEU A 330 19.74 -16.87 -6.46
N ASP A 331 20.68 -17.74 -6.06
CA ASP A 331 22.12 -17.48 -6.10
C ASP A 331 22.69 -17.39 -7.51
N ALA A 332 22.01 -17.97 -8.51
CA ALA A 332 22.44 -17.92 -9.92
C ALA A 332 21.99 -16.65 -10.65
N TYR A 333 21.12 -15.82 -10.05
CA TYR A 333 20.66 -14.60 -10.71
C TYR A 333 21.73 -13.49 -10.63
N ARG A 334 22.32 -13.12 -11.77
CA ARG A 334 23.29 -12.01 -11.91
C ARG A 334 22.85 -10.95 -12.91
N ASN A 335 21.58 -10.95 -13.25
CA ASN A 335 21.02 -9.94 -14.10
C ASN A 335 20.81 -8.63 -13.31
N TYR A 336 21.37 -7.54 -13.82
CA TYR A 336 21.34 -6.20 -13.20
C TYR A 336 20.35 -5.26 -13.90
N VAL A 337 19.42 -5.78 -14.70
CA VAL A 337 18.35 -4.96 -15.28
C VAL A 337 17.54 -4.32 -14.16
N TYR A 338 17.56 -2.99 -14.15
CA TYR A 338 16.81 -2.19 -13.21
C TYR A 338 15.40 -1.95 -13.75
N PRO A 339 14.33 -2.38 -13.07
CA PRO A 339 12.96 -2.23 -13.56
C PRO A 339 12.46 -0.80 -13.35
N PHE A 340 12.92 0.14 -14.19
CA PHE A 340 12.55 1.56 -14.08
C PHE A 340 11.04 1.77 -14.19
N THR A 341 10.40 1.12 -15.16
CA THR A 341 8.99 1.34 -15.51
C THR A 341 8.33 0.00 -15.85
N PRO A 342 8.14 -0.90 -14.86
CA PRO A 342 7.41 -2.13 -15.12
C PRO A 342 5.97 -1.79 -15.55
N GLU A 343 5.44 -2.60 -16.45
CA GLU A 343 4.11 -2.38 -17.03
C GLU A 343 3.03 -2.34 -15.95
N PHE A 344 1.98 -1.55 -16.21
CA PHE A 344 0.80 -1.55 -15.36
C PHE A 344 0.14 -2.93 -15.36
N VAL A 345 -0.16 -3.43 -14.17
CA VAL A 345 -0.88 -4.69 -13.99
C VAL A 345 -2.39 -4.40 -13.89
N PRO A 346 -3.23 -4.85 -14.84
CA PRO A 346 -4.68 -4.70 -14.74
C PRO A 346 -5.24 -5.39 -13.50
N LEU A 347 -6.33 -4.87 -12.95
CA LEU A 347 -6.97 -5.43 -11.75
C LEU A 347 -7.74 -6.70 -12.11
N ASP A 348 -7.47 -7.80 -11.41
CA ASP A 348 -8.07 -9.11 -11.71
C ASP A 348 -9.20 -9.53 -10.76
N TYR A 349 -9.52 -8.69 -9.78
CA TYR A 349 -10.56 -8.90 -8.78
C TYR A 349 -11.79 -8.01 -8.98
N ILE A 350 -11.79 -7.20 -10.04
CA ILE A 350 -12.97 -6.45 -10.49
C ILE A 350 -13.57 -7.23 -11.65
N PRO A 351 -14.86 -7.64 -11.58
CA PRO A 351 -15.52 -8.26 -12.72
C PRO A 351 -15.39 -7.36 -13.95
N ALA A 352 -15.10 -7.95 -15.12
CA ALA A 352 -15.23 -7.21 -16.37
C ALA A 352 -16.66 -6.67 -16.45
N ALA A 353 -16.83 -5.43 -16.91
CA ALA A 353 -18.16 -4.93 -17.21
C ALA A 353 -18.82 -5.93 -18.17
N GLU A 354 -19.98 -6.46 -17.81
CA GLU A 354 -20.78 -7.23 -18.76
C GLU A 354 -20.93 -6.35 -20.00
N SER A 355 -20.38 -6.79 -21.13
CA SER A 355 -20.56 -6.08 -22.37
C SER A 355 -22.06 -5.94 -22.57
N GLU A 356 -22.58 -4.71 -22.61
CA GLU A 356 -23.96 -4.50 -23.00
C GLU A 356 -24.18 -5.26 -24.31
N PRO A 357 -25.23 -6.11 -24.41
CA PRO A 357 -25.52 -6.79 -25.66
C PRO A 357 -25.70 -5.70 -26.71
N SER A 358 -24.77 -5.67 -27.66
CA SER A 358 -24.78 -4.80 -28.84
C SER A 358 -26.20 -4.74 -29.41
N THR A 359 -26.91 -3.64 -29.12
CA THR A 359 -28.16 -3.31 -29.79
C THR A 359 -27.83 -2.68 -31.13
N HIS A 360 -27.18 -3.44 -32.00
CA HIS A 360 -27.21 -3.20 -33.43
C HIS A 360 -28.21 -4.18 -34.05
N LYS A 361 -29.45 -3.70 -34.19
CA LYS A 361 -30.38 -4.15 -35.23
C LYS A 361 -30.29 -3.19 -36.39
#